data_AF-A0AAP0C0V0-F1
#
_entry.id   AF-A0AAP0C0V0-F1
#
_cell.length_a   1.000
_cell.length_b   1.000
_cell.length_c   1.000
_cell.angle_alpha   90.00
_cell.angle_beta   90.00
_cell.angle_gamma   90.00
#
_symmetry.space_group_name_H-M   'P 1'
#
loop_
_entity.id
_entity.type
_entity.pdbx_description
1 polymer ?
#
loop_
_entity_poly.entity_id
_entity_poly.type
_entity_poly.pdbx_seq_one_letter_code
_entity_poly.pdbx_strand_id
1 'polypeptide(L)'
;MKPLLSKLISEEQSAFVPGSLLSDNCILAQEMFHQLHTTKSKAGCMAIKVDMEKSFERMQWSIVRHVLHAFKFPDPWIQLIMDCISSPKFGLLINGSKARWIETTCRLRKGCPLSPYLFILCSQFLSILINRSRHPGIVFKISVVV
;
A
#
# COMPACT_ATOMS: atom_id res chain seq x y z
N MET A 1 13.09 4.88 -8.37
CA MET A 1 11.94 4.04 -7.92
C MET A 1 10.90 3.81 -9.00
N LYS A 2 10.41 4.84 -9.68
CA LYS A 2 9.33 4.72 -10.68
C LYS A 2 9.49 3.61 -11.74
N PRO A 3 10.66 3.40 -12.37
CA PRO A 3 10.85 2.32 -13.36
C PRO A 3 10.94 0.91 -12.73
N LEU A 4 11.23 0.83 -11.44
CA LEU A 4 11.29 -0.44 -10.71
C LEU A 4 9.90 -0.90 -10.28
N LEU A 5 8.99 0.04 -10.00
CA LEU A 5 7.66 -0.26 -9.52
C LEU A 5 6.88 -1.15 -10.47
N SER A 6 6.91 -0.88 -11.78
CA SER A 6 6.22 -1.71 -12.77
C SER A 6 6.69 -3.16 -12.81
N LYS A 7 7.87 -3.48 -12.29
CA LYS A 7 8.38 -4.85 -12.15
C LYS A 7 8.04 -5.50 -10.81
N LEU A 8 7.70 -4.70 -9.80
CA LEU A 8 7.48 -5.14 -8.43
C LEU A 8 6.00 -5.27 -8.08
N ILE A 9 5.15 -4.44 -8.68
CA ILE A 9 3.71 -4.41 -8.47
C ILE A 9 3.00 -5.28 -9.51
N SER A 10 1.89 -5.90 -9.11
CA SER A 10 1.06 -6.66 -10.04
C SER A 10 0.15 -5.74 -10.86
N GLU A 11 -0.36 -6.23 -11.99
CA GLU A 11 -1.19 -5.44 -12.91
C GLU A 11 -2.48 -4.93 -12.25
N GLU A 12 -2.98 -5.65 -11.24
CA GLU A 12 -4.17 -5.27 -10.47
C GLU A 12 -3.91 -4.11 -9.50
N GLN A 13 -2.63 -3.76 -9.26
CA GLN A 13 -2.19 -2.60 -8.50
C GLN A 13 -1.81 -1.44 -9.43
N SER A 14 -2.82 -0.90 -10.11
CA SER A 14 -2.68 0.15 -11.11
C SER A 14 -2.58 1.57 -10.52
N ALA A 15 -2.85 1.76 -9.22
CA ALA A 15 -2.81 3.07 -8.59
C ALA A 15 -1.42 3.71 -8.67
N PHE A 16 -1.33 4.99 -9.04
CA PHE A 16 -0.08 5.77 -9.14
C PHE A 16 0.94 5.29 -10.19
N VAL A 17 0.56 4.35 -11.06
CA VAL A 17 1.35 3.98 -12.24
C VAL A 17 0.94 4.88 -13.42
N PRO A 18 1.88 5.51 -14.15
CA PRO A 18 1.54 6.29 -15.33
C PRO A 18 0.86 5.41 -16.38
N GLY A 19 -0.27 5.88 -16.91
CA GLY A 19 -1.04 5.16 -17.92
C GLY A 19 -2.20 4.34 -17.36
N SER A 20 -2.29 4.17 -16.04
CA SER A 20 -3.45 3.56 -15.39
C SER A 20 -4.57 4.57 -15.22
N LEU A 21 -5.76 4.23 -15.73
CA LEU A 21 -6.96 5.05 -15.66
C LEU A 21 -7.89 4.54 -14.55
N LEU A 22 -8.69 5.44 -13.97
CA LEU A 22 -9.71 5.06 -12.99
C LEU A 22 -10.70 4.03 -13.56
N SER A 23 -10.98 4.10 -14.87
CA SER A 23 -11.82 3.15 -15.59
C SER A 23 -11.31 1.72 -15.50
N ASP A 24 -10.00 1.51 -15.42
CA ASP A 24 -9.40 0.18 -15.38
C ASP A 24 -9.79 -0.54 -14.08
N ASN A 25 -9.84 0.21 -12.97
CA ASN A 25 -10.31 -0.32 -11.68
C ASN A 25 -11.81 -0.66 -11.71
N CYS A 26 -12.62 0.13 -12.42
CA CYS A 26 -14.04 -0.18 -12.61
C CYS A 26 -14.24 -1.46 -13.43
N ILE A 27 -13.46 -1.64 -14.50
CA ILE A 27 -13.50 -2.84 -15.35
C ILE A 27 -13.07 -4.07 -14.54
N LEU A 28 -11.97 -3.98 -13.79
CA LEU A 28 -11.49 -5.06 -12.91
C LEU A 28 -12.56 -5.44 -11.87
N ALA A 29 -13.23 -4.47 -11.25
CA ALA A 29 -14.31 -4.73 -10.31
C ALA A 29 -15.50 -5.42 -10.98
N GLN A 30 -15.93 -4.95 -12.17
CA GLN A 30 -17.00 -5.58 -12.93
C GLN A 30 -16.67 -7.03 -13.29
N GLU A 31 -15.44 -7.29 -13.72
CA GLU A 31 -14.97 -8.65 -14.03
C GLU A 31 -15.03 -9.55 -12.78
N MET A 32 -14.58 -9.04 -11.61
CA MET A 32 -14.69 -9.77 -10.35
C MET A 32 -16.14 -10.11 -9.99
N PHE A 33 -17.06 -9.15 -10.08
CA PHE A 33 -18.47 -9.39 -9.80
C PHE A 33 -19.11 -10.35 -10.81
N HIS A 34 -18.73 -10.25 -12.08
CA HIS A 34 -19.19 -11.18 -13.11
C HIS A 34 -18.73 -12.62 -12.82
N GLN A 35 -17.47 -12.81 -12.42
CA GLN A 35 -16.94 -14.11 -12.02
C GLN A 35 -17.66 -14.67 -10.77
N LEU A 36 -17.95 -13.82 -9.78
CA LEU A 36 -18.74 -14.22 -8.60
C LEU A 36 -20.14 -14.67 -8.98
N HIS A 37 -20.80 -13.98 -9.92
CA HIS A 37 -22.16 -14.29 -10.33
C HIS A 37 -22.26 -15.54 -11.22
N THR A 38 -21.26 -15.77 -12.09
CA THR A 38 -21.29 -16.85 -13.08
C THR A 38 -20.61 -18.13 -12.63
N THR A 39 -19.83 -18.10 -11.54
CA THR A 39 -19.11 -19.27 -11.05
C THR A 39 -20.06 -20.40 -10.64
N LYS A 40 -19.77 -21.60 -11.15
CA LYS A 40 -20.44 -22.85 -10.75
C LYS A 40 -19.62 -23.63 -9.71
N SER A 41 -18.63 -22.99 -9.10
CA SER A 41 -17.74 -23.62 -8.13
C SER A 41 -18.51 -24.14 -6.92
N LYS A 42 -18.40 -25.45 -6.65
CA LYS A 42 -18.99 -26.08 -5.44
C LYS A 42 -18.38 -25.54 -4.14
N ALA A 43 -17.17 -25.00 -4.20
CA ALA A 43 -16.50 -24.38 -3.05
C ALA A 43 -17.00 -22.95 -2.76
N GLY A 44 -17.87 -22.38 -3.61
CA GLY A 44 -18.26 -20.98 -3.56
C GLY A 44 -17.16 -20.04 -4.05
N CYS A 45 -17.50 -18.76 -4.18
CA CYS A 45 -16.55 -17.69 -4.48
C CYS A 45 -16.87 -16.49 -3.58
N MET A 46 -15.84 -15.80 -3.11
CA MET A 46 -15.97 -14.66 -2.22
C MET A 46 -15.03 -13.56 -2.69
N ALA A 47 -15.55 -12.34 -2.80
CA ALA A 47 -14.72 -11.15 -2.94
C ALA A 47 -14.64 -10.43 -1.60
N ILE A 48 -13.44 -9.98 -1.25
CA ILE A 48 -13.19 -9.17 -0.06
C ILE A 48 -12.70 -7.80 -0.51
N LYS A 49 -13.40 -6.75 -0.09
CA LYS A 49 -12.93 -5.37 -0.21
C LYS A 49 -12.26 -4.98 1.11
N VAL A 50 -10.97 -4.68 1.05
CA VAL A 50 -10.20 -4.17 2.20
C VAL A 50 -9.99 -2.68 2.00
N ASP A 51 -10.53 -1.87 2.91
CA ASP A 51 -10.31 -0.43 2.94
C ASP A 51 -9.32 -0.07 4.05
N MET A 52 -8.33 0.76 3.72
CA MET A 52 -7.26 1.13 4.65
C MET A 52 -7.53 2.52 5.21
N GLU A 53 -8.20 2.59 6.36
CA GLU A 53 -8.53 3.85 7.03
C GLU A 53 -7.25 4.67 7.30
N LYS A 54 -7.20 5.91 6.79
CA LYS A 54 -6.08 6.85 6.97
C LYS A 54 -4.72 6.19 6.65
N SER A 55 -4.69 5.41 5.58
CA SER A 55 -3.54 4.58 5.19
C SER A 55 -2.19 5.29 5.24
N PHE A 56 -2.10 6.50 4.70
CA PHE A 56 -0.88 7.32 4.76
C PHE A 56 -0.51 7.70 6.20
N GLU A 57 -1.47 7.99 7.07
CA GLU A 57 -1.19 8.49 8.42
C GLU A 57 -0.86 7.37 9.41
N ARG A 58 -1.35 6.15 9.17
CA ARG A 58 -1.16 5.00 10.05
C ARG A 58 -0.04 4.05 9.62
N MET A 59 0.60 4.29 8.48
CA MET A 59 1.67 3.42 7.99
C MET A 59 2.90 3.47 8.91
N GLN A 60 3.21 2.37 9.59
CA GLN A 60 4.38 2.26 10.47
C GLN A 60 5.67 2.23 9.66
N TRP A 61 6.68 2.99 10.10
CA TRP A 61 7.96 3.05 9.41
C TRP A 61 8.75 1.74 9.46
N SER A 62 8.57 0.96 10.53
CA SER A 62 9.12 -0.40 10.64
C SER A 62 8.64 -1.29 9.50
N ILE A 63 7.35 -1.23 9.13
CA ILE A 63 6.79 -2.00 8.02
C ILE A 63 7.43 -1.55 6.71
N VAL A 64 7.55 -0.24 6.47
CA VAL A 64 8.20 0.29 5.26
C VAL A 64 9.63 -0.24 5.13
N ARG A 65 10.42 -0.22 6.21
CA ARG A 65 11.77 -0.78 6.21
C ARG A 65 11.78 -2.27 5.86
N HIS A 66 10.93 -3.08 6.50
CA HIS A 66 10.84 -4.52 6.23
C HIS A 66 10.46 -4.80 4.78
N VAL A 67 9.49 -4.07 4.23
CA VAL A 67 9.05 -4.19 2.84
C VAL A 67 10.19 -3.88 1.88
N LEU A 68 10.94 -2.80 2.11
CA LEU A 68 12.09 -2.46 1.25
C LEU A 68 13.18 -3.54 1.27
N HIS A 69 13.49 -4.11 2.43
CA HIS A 69 14.42 -5.26 2.51
C HIS A 69 13.85 -6.51 1.81
N ALA A 70 12.55 -6.77 1.94
CA ALA A 70 11.89 -7.89 1.28
C ALA A 70 11.97 -7.78 -0.26
N PHE A 71 11.85 -6.56 -0.79
CA PHE A 71 12.06 -6.25 -2.21
C PHE A 71 13.54 -6.08 -2.60
N LYS A 72 14.49 -6.37 -1.70
CA LYS A 72 15.94 -6.35 -1.96
C LYS A 72 16.50 -4.99 -2.39
N PHE A 73 15.94 -3.90 -1.85
CA PHE A 73 16.57 -2.59 -2.01
C PHE A 73 17.93 -2.56 -1.28
N PRO A 74 18.95 -1.85 -1.80
CA PRO A 74 20.24 -1.72 -1.13
C PRO A 74 20.13 -0.97 0.20
N ASP A 75 20.86 -1.41 1.23
CA ASP A 75 20.79 -0.79 2.57
C ASP A 75 21.06 0.72 2.61
N PRO A 76 22.04 1.28 1.85
CA PRO A 76 22.24 2.73 1.81
C PRO A 76 20.99 3.47 1.28
N TRP A 77 20.28 2.86 0.32
CA TRP A 77 19.05 3.41 -0.24
C TRP A 77 17.89 3.33 0.75
N ILE A 78 17.79 2.22 1.49
CA ILE A 78 16.80 2.06 2.54
C ILE A 78 17.02 3.13 3.61
N GLN A 79 18.27 3.33 4.04
CA GLN A 79 18.58 4.34 5.05
C GLN A 79 18.15 5.74 4.62
N LEU A 80 18.43 6.15 3.37
CA LEU A 80 18.00 7.44 2.82
C LEU A 80 16.47 7.61 2.85
N ILE A 81 15.73 6.57 2.50
CA ILE A 81 14.26 6.58 2.57
C ILE A 81 13.79 6.70 4.01
N MET A 82 14.40 5.94 4.93
CA MET A 82 14.06 5.99 6.35
C MET A 82 14.30 7.38 6.93
N ASP A 83 15.44 8.00 6.65
CA ASP A 83 15.77 9.35 7.12
C ASP A 83 14.74 10.38 6.62
N CYS A 84 14.25 10.22 5.39
CA CYS A 84 13.23 11.09 4.81
C CYS A 84 11.86 10.99 5.49
N ILE A 85 11.47 9.78 5.92
CA ILE A 85 10.14 9.55 6.51
C ILE A 85 10.13 9.64 8.03
N SER A 86 11.25 9.35 8.71
CA SER A 86 11.32 9.25 10.18
C SER A 86 11.75 10.52 10.90
N SER A 87 12.03 11.59 10.16
CA SER A 87 12.49 12.87 10.72
C SER A 87 11.42 13.79 11.36
N PRO A 88 10.09 13.68 11.13
CA PRO A 88 9.18 14.74 11.61
C PRO A 88 8.95 14.66 13.12
N LYS A 89 9.21 15.77 13.82
CA LYS A 89 8.78 16.02 15.21
C LYS A 89 7.67 17.05 15.22
N PHE A 90 6.60 16.79 15.96
CA PHE A 90 5.44 17.69 16.06
C PHE A 90 5.45 18.40 17.40
N GLY A 91 5.22 19.71 17.40
CA GLY A 91 5.00 20.49 18.62
C GLY A 91 3.57 20.99 18.66
N LEU A 92 2.90 20.87 19.80
CA LEU A 92 1.62 21.53 20.01
C LEU A 92 1.85 22.91 20.60
N LEU A 93 1.10 23.90 20.14
CA LEU A 93 1.03 25.21 20.77
C LEU A 93 -0.28 25.28 21.56
N ILE A 94 -0.20 25.36 22.88
CA ILE A 94 -1.37 25.39 23.76
C ILE A 94 -1.33 26.74 24.49
N ASN A 95 -2.34 27.58 24.24
CA ASN A 95 -2.44 28.93 24.82
C ASN A 95 -1.17 29.78 24.64
N GLY A 96 -0.56 29.72 23.45
CA GLY A 96 0.68 30.44 23.13
C GLY A 96 1.96 29.81 23.70
N SER A 97 1.86 28.77 24.53
CA SER A 97 3.00 28.05 25.08
C SER A 97 3.26 26.76 24.30
N LYS A 98 4.53 26.50 23.98
CA LYS A 98 4.95 25.28 23.26
C LYS A 98 4.95 24.08 24.19
N ALA A 99 4.15 23.07 23.87
CA ALA A 99 4.14 21.79 24.57
C ALA A 99 5.35 20.92 24.19
N ARG A 100 5.50 19.78 24.88
CA ARG A 100 6.55 18.79 24.59
C ARG A 100 6.43 18.27 23.15
N TRP A 101 7.58 17.97 22.54
CA TRP A 101 7.65 17.31 21.24
C TRP A 101 6.97 15.94 21.26
N ILE A 102 6.16 15.70 20.23
CA ILE A 102 5.55 14.41 19.93
C ILE A 102 6.38 13.76 18.82
N GLU A 103 6.90 12.59 19.13
CA GLU A 103 7.60 11.73 18.17
C GLU A 103 6.61 10.73 17.60
N THR A 104 6.55 10.61 16.28
CA THR A 104 5.71 9.62 15.59
C THR A 104 6.57 8.43 15.17
N THR A 105 5.98 7.25 15.06
CA THR A 105 6.63 6.03 14.52
C THR A 105 5.96 5.52 13.25
N CYS A 106 4.92 6.22 12.83
CA CYS A 106 4.11 5.97 11.66
C CYS A 106 3.76 7.31 11.00
N ARG A 107 3.30 7.25 9.75
CA ARG A 107 2.88 8.34 8.85
C ARG A 107 3.84 8.54 7.68
N LEU A 108 3.26 8.46 6.49
CA LEU A 108 3.78 8.98 5.24
C LEU A 108 3.19 10.38 5.01
N ARG A 109 4.02 11.33 4.59
CA ARG A 109 3.61 12.73 4.42
C ARG A 109 2.73 12.88 3.17
N LYS A 110 1.50 13.37 3.31
CA LYS A 110 0.66 13.79 2.17
C LYS A 110 1.37 14.87 1.36
N GLY A 111 1.35 14.78 0.04
CA GLY A 111 2.07 15.71 -0.86
C GLY A 111 3.57 15.44 -1.02
N CYS A 112 4.16 14.50 -0.27
CA CYS A 112 5.52 14.05 -0.55
C CYS A 112 5.51 13.12 -1.77
N PRO A 113 6.36 13.36 -2.79
CA PRO A 113 6.39 12.54 -4.00
C PRO A 113 6.81 11.09 -3.72
N LEU A 114 7.45 10.81 -2.58
CA LEU A 114 7.87 9.47 -2.16
C LEU A 114 6.73 8.63 -1.58
N SER A 115 5.79 9.28 -0.88
CA SER A 115 4.74 8.60 -0.11
C SER A 115 3.86 7.65 -0.92
N PRO A 116 3.35 8.01 -2.13
CA PRO A 116 2.53 7.11 -2.92
C PRO A 116 3.26 5.82 -3.31
N TYR A 117 4.56 5.92 -3.61
CA TYR A 117 5.38 4.78 -4.02
C TYR A 117 5.67 3.82 -2.86
N LEU A 118 5.91 4.36 -1.66
CA LEU A 118 6.06 3.53 -0.46
C LEU A 118 4.75 2.86 -0.08
N PHE A 119 3.64 3.57 -0.22
CA PHE A 119 2.32 3.02 0.06
C PHE A 119 1.97 1.84 -0.87
N ILE A 120 2.16 1.99 -2.18
CA ILE A 120 1.88 0.90 -3.12
C ILE A 120 2.81 -0.30 -2.92
N LEU A 121 4.09 -0.10 -2.60
CA LEU A 121 4.99 -1.21 -2.26
C LEU A 121 4.51 -1.99 -1.04
N CYS A 122 4.09 -1.29 0.02
CA CYS A 122 3.53 -1.94 1.20
C CYS A 122 2.24 -2.69 0.87
N SER A 123 1.37 -2.13 0.03
CA SER A 123 0.16 -2.81 -0.40
C SER A 123 0.45 -4.04 -1.27
N GLN A 124 1.39 -3.95 -2.19
CA GLN A 124 1.83 -5.07 -3.01
C GLN A 124 2.37 -6.20 -2.13
N PHE A 125 3.17 -5.85 -1.12
CA PHE A 125 3.68 -6.82 -0.16
C PHE A 125 2.54 -7.52 0.58
N LEU A 126 1.52 -6.78 1.02
CA LEU A 126 0.32 -7.36 1.65
C LEU A 126 -0.42 -8.33 0.70
N SER A 127 -0.60 -7.95 -0.57
CA SER A 127 -1.19 -8.81 -1.60
C SER A 127 -0.43 -10.11 -1.78
N ILE A 128 0.91 -10.05 -1.81
CA ILE A 128 1.77 -11.22 -1.89
C ILE A 128 1.58 -12.13 -0.68
N LEU A 129 1.55 -11.57 0.54
CA LEU A 129 1.35 -12.34 1.77
C LEU A 129 0.00 -13.05 1.80
N ILE A 130 -1.09 -12.34 1.45
CA ILE A 130 -2.44 -12.92 1.41
C ILE A 130 -2.52 -14.05 0.36
N ASN A 131 -1.92 -13.84 -0.81
CA ASN A 131 -1.88 -14.86 -1.86
C ASN A 131 -1.05 -16.09 -1.49
N ARG A 132 -0.01 -15.94 -0.66
CA ARG A 132 0.79 -17.09 -0.16
C ARG A 132 0.04 -17.91 0.90
N SER A 133 -0.75 -17.27 1.75
CA SER A 133 -1.52 -17.92 2.82
C SER A 133 -2.84 -18.52 2.33
N ARG A 134 -3.07 -18.55 1.02
CA ARG A 134 -4.33 -18.94 0.40
C ARG A 134 -4.44 -20.46 0.24
N HIS A 135 -5.62 -21.03 0.51
CA HIS A 135 -5.98 -22.39 0.10
C HIS A 135 -6.28 -22.46 -1.41
N PRO A 136 -5.89 -23.55 -2.11
CA PRO A 136 -6.18 -23.71 -3.53
C PRO A 136 -7.70 -23.58 -3.78
N GLY A 137 -8.11 -22.56 -4.55
CA GLY A 137 -9.51 -22.28 -4.89
C GLY A 137 -10.04 -20.86 -4.57
N ILE A 138 -9.48 -20.13 -3.59
CA ILE A 138 -10.10 -18.86 -3.10
C ILE A 138 -9.51 -17.59 -3.73
N VAL A 139 -10.10 -17.02 -4.78
CA VAL A 139 -9.49 -15.88 -5.50
C VAL A 139 -9.46 -14.60 -4.66
N PHE A 140 -8.26 -14.19 -4.22
CA PHE A 140 -8.01 -12.89 -3.61
C PHE A 140 -7.42 -11.94 -4.64
N LYS A 141 -8.16 -10.88 -4.98
CA LYS A 141 -7.64 -9.73 -5.74
C LYS A 141 -7.71 -8.51 -4.84
N ILE A 142 -6.56 -7.91 -4.57
CA ILE A 142 -6.45 -6.67 -3.78
C ILE A 142 -6.07 -5.56 -4.73
N SER A 143 -7.06 -4.73 -5.06
CA SER A 143 -6.82 -3.49 -5.79
C SER A 143 -6.79 -2.34 -4.79
N VAL A 144 -5.70 -1.59 -4.81
CA VAL A 144 -5.63 -0.32 -4.09
C VAL A 144 -6.38 0.70 -4.93
N VAL A 145 -7.49 1.20 -4.40
CA VAL A 145 -8.17 2.38 -4.95
C VAL A 145 -7.85 3.52 -3.99
N VAL A 146 -7.15 4.55 -4.47
CA VAL A 146 -6.94 5.81 -3.72
C VAL A 146 -7.86 6.87 -4.26
#